data_AF-A0A951WKQ1-F1
#
_entry.id   AF-A0A951WKQ1-F1
#
_cell.length_a   1.000
_cell.length_b   1.000
_cell.length_c   1.000
_cell.angle_alpha   90.00
_cell.angle_beta   90.00
_cell.angle_gamma   90.00
#
_symmetry.space_group_name_H-M   'P 1'
#
loop_
_entity.id
_entity.type
_entity.pdbx_description
1 polymer ?
#
loop_
_entity_poly.entity_id
_entity_poly.type
_entity_poly.pdbx_seq_one_letter_code
_entity_poly.pdbx_strand_id
1 'polypeptide(L)'
;MWASFLNMAIWRIPRGESIVWPGSHCPICNHSLGLRDLIPIFSYLLLRGRCGYCLTRFGPRYFLIELCLVSLVSLYYYILGWSRPFVGVCLITWLIMLISGILLQRRIDAGILKLKQGSGGFTFIEIMLTMIIVAAVIIPFGNIFISSYGRAIKNKDYFMGWNLVESKLEELKLVPFNKLESDYDLYIKTDRKDDNIFVDERLSVYSEMREDEEIFYQKFSDVYTTENQLPEVPHKKFVRAYEKQYGLPFEFHSRDYRYLRRVVKVEPVKIERNPKFFNKDEYGELPPSLVKVTVIVTIDSPTLNRKLEASIYRAR
;
A
#
# COMPACT_ATOMS: atom_id res chain seq x y z
N MET A 1 13.02 28.67 1.64
CA MET A 1 12.97 28.80 0.16
C MET A 1 11.54 28.94 -0.34
N TRP A 2 10.64 27.96 -0.13
CA TRP A 2 9.24 28.06 -0.58
C TRP A 2 8.42 29.18 0.09
N ALA A 3 8.66 29.42 1.39
CA ALA A 3 8.00 30.48 2.17
C ALA A 3 8.33 31.90 1.67
N SER A 4 9.61 32.18 1.46
CA SER A 4 10.09 33.48 0.98
C SER A 4 9.63 33.77 -0.44
N PHE A 5 9.63 32.74 -1.31
CA PHE A 5 9.06 32.86 -2.64
C PHE A 5 7.55 33.15 -2.61
N LEU A 6 6.79 32.47 -1.73
CA LEU A 6 5.35 32.69 -1.60
C LEU A 6 5.03 34.13 -1.17
N ASN A 7 5.76 34.68 -0.18
CA ASN A 7 5.62 36.08 0.21
C ASN A 7 5.90 37.06 -0.93
N MET A 8 6.97 36.81 -1.70
CA MET A 8 7.32 37.64 -2.86
C MET A 8 6.24 37.56 -3.94
N ALA A 9 5.77 36.36 -4.28
CA ALA A 9 4.74 36.15 -5.29
C ALA A 9 3.43 36.85 -4.90
N ILE A 10 3.02 36.77 -3.63
CA ILE A 10 1.83 37.46 -3.10
C ILE A 10 1.96 38.97 -3.23
N TRP A 11 3.16 39.53 -3.04
CA TRP A 11 3.39 40.96 -3.19
C TRP A 11 3.35 41.40 -4.67
N ARG A 12 3.98 40.63 -5.57
CA ARG A 12 4.19 41.02 -6.96
C ARG A 12 2.99 40.75 -7.87
N ILE A 13 2.31 39.61 -7.71
CA ILE A 13 1.22 39.18 -8.60
C ILE A 13 0.05 40.19 -8.65
N PRO A 14 -0.47 40.72 -7.54
CA PRO A 14 -1.54 41.72 -7.55
C PRO A 14 -1.16 43.02 -8.26
N ARG A 15 0.14 43.36 -8.28
CA ARG A 15 0.70 44.59 -8.86
C ARG A 15 1.18 44.42 -10.30
N GLY A 16 1.07 43.22 -10.87
CA GLY A 16 1.57 42.92 -12.20
C GLY A 16 3.10 42.93 -12.31
N GLU A 17 3.82 42.86 -11.19
CA GLU A 17 5.28 42.80 -11.17
C GLU A 17 5.78 41.40 -11.53
N SER A 18 6.94 41.32 -12.19
CA SER A 18 7.54 40.02 -12.57
C SER A 18 7.98 39.21 -11.36
N ILE A 19 7.61 37.93 -11.33
CA ILE A 19 8.03 36.98 -10.29
C ILE A 19 9.39 36.33 -10.57
N VAL A 20 9.93 36.51 -11.78
CA VAL A 20 11.19 35.88 -12.22
C VAL A 20 12.37 36.85 -12.10
N TRP A 21 12.15 38.13 -12.42
CA TRP A 21 13.20 39.15 -12.42
C TRP A 21 12.66 40.52 -12.02
N PRO A 22 13.37 41.30 -11.17
CA PRO A 22 14.65 41.01 -10.52
C PRO A 22 14.51 39.99 -9.38
N GLY A 23 15.61 39.34 -8.99
CA GLY A 23 15.66 38.34 -7.90
C GLY A 23 15.25 38.86 -6.52
N SER A 24 15.56 38.12 -5.45
CA SER A 24 15.30 38.57 -4.07
C SER A 24 16.29 39.68 -3.68
N HIS A 25 15.79 40.84 -3.29
CA HIS A 25 16.61 41.99 -2.88
C HIS A 25 16.14 42.52 -1.52
N CYS A 26 17.05 43.15 -0.78
CA CYS A 26 16.67 43.86 0.43
C CYS A 26 15.78 45.07 0.09
N PRO A 27 14.61 45.25 0.71
CA PRO A 27 13.70 46.36 0.38
C PRO A 27 14.23 47.75 0.79
N ILE A 28 15.34 47.82 1.52
CA ILE A 28 15.89 49.07 2.08
C ILE A 28 17.17 49.48 1.35
N CYS A 29 18.11 48.57 1.17
CA CYS A 29 19.37 48.86 0.48
C CYS A 29 19.43 48.37 -0.97
N ASN A 30 18.37 47.69 -1.44
CA ASN A 30 18.27 47.11 -2.78
C ASN A 30 19.40 46.16 -3.17
N HIS A 31 20.15 45.64 -2.19
CA HIS A 31 21.21 44.68 -2.44
C HIS A 31 20.62 43.31 -2.80
N SER A 32 21.18 42.66 -3.83
CA SER A 32 20.79 41.31 -4.24
C SER A 32 21.20 40.29 -3.19
N LEU A 33 20.26 39.50 -2.70
CA LEU A 33 20.51 38.51 -1.66
C LEU A 33 21.13 37.24 -2.27
N GLY A 34 22.21 36.74 -1.65
CA GLY A 34 22.86 35.50 -2.09
C GLY A 34 22.09 34.24 -1.65
N LEU A 35 22.52 33.07 -2.14
CA LEU A 35 21.93 31.76 -1.76
C LEU A 35 21.92 31.49 -0.25
N ARG A 36 22.94 31.98 0.47
CA ARG A 36 23.03 31.84 1.94
C ARG A 36 22.02 32.73 2.67
N ASP A 37 21.74 33.91 2.13
CA ASP A 37 20.75 34.84 2.68
C ASP A 37 19.31 34.36 2.48
N LEU A 38 19.11 33.51 1.45
CA LEU A 38 17.83 32.91 1.07
C LEU A 38 17.41 31.71 1.95
N ILE A 39 18.25 31.27 2.91
CA ILE A 39 17.90 30.25 3.91
C ILE A 39 17.37 30.95 5.16
N PRO A 40 16.05 31.16 5.25
CA PRO A 40 15.58 32.33 5.98
C PRO A 40 15.65 32.22 7.51
N ILE A 41 15.40 31.02 8.06
CA ILE A 41 15.51 30.74 9.51
C ILE A 41 16.97 30.86 9.94
N PHE A 42 17.89 30.26 9.19
CA PHE A 42 19.32 30.30 9.50
C PHE A 42 19.90 31.70 9.33
N SER A 43 19.58 32.40 8.23
CA SER A 43 20.06 33.77 7.99
C SER A 43 19.48 34.76 9.01
N TYR A 44 18.21 34.62 9.40
CA TYR A 44 17.60 35.45 10.44
C TYR A 44 18.26 35.25 11.82
N LEU A 45 18.56 34.00 12.21
CA LEU A 45 19.24 33.71 13.48
C LEU A 45 20.69 34.21 13.49
N LEU A 46 21.44 33.94 12.43
CA LEU A 46 22.85 34.36 12.30
C LEU A 46 23.00 35.89 12.26
N LEU A 47 22.11 36.58 11.54
CA LEU A 47 22.13 38.03 11.41
C LEU A 47 21.31 38.76 12.50
N ARG A 48 20.79 38.03 13.49
CA ARG A 48 19.96 38.55 14.60
C ARG A 48 18.78 39.41 14.14
N GLY A 49 18.13 38.97 13.05
CA GLY A 49 17.02 39.68 12.41
C GLY A 49 17.43 41.00 11.76
N ARG A 50 18.69 41.15 11.33
CA ARG A 50 19.17 42.32 10.60
C ARG A 50 19.61 41.94 9.20
N CYS A 51 19.57 42.90 8.27
CA CYS A 51 20.23 42.72 6.97
C CYS A 51 21.75 42.65 7.17
N GLY A 52 22.42 41.69 6.53
CA GLY A 52 23.89 41.56 6.57
C GLY A 52 24.64 42.72 5.91
N TYR A 53 23.94 43.53 5.09
CA TYR A 53 24.54 44.64 4.34
C TYR A 53 24.19 46.01 4.94
N CYS A 54 22.90 46.27 5.20
CA CYS A 54 22.45 47.58 5.71
C CYS A 54 22.09 47.60 7.19
N LEU A 55 22.26 46.48 7.90
CA LEU A 55 21.99 46.31 9.33
C LEU A 55 20.56 46.64 9.78
N THR A 56 19.65 46.89 8.84
CA THR A 56 18.27 47.24 9.18
C THR A 56 17.56 46.04 9.76
N ARG A 57 16.79 46.27 10.82
CA ARG A 57 16.12 45.21 11.58
C ARG A 57 14.82 44.82 10.89
N PHE A 58 14.72 43.54 10.52
CA PHE A 58 13.47 42.92 10.11
C PHE A 58 12.71 42.46 11.35
N GLY A 59 11.40 42.68 11.38
CA GLY A 59 10.56 42.25 12.50
C GLY A 59 10.44 40.72 12.61
N PRO A 60 10.07 40.19 13.79
CA PRO A 60 9.98 38.74 14.05
C PRO A 60 8.90 38.03 13.22
N ARG A 61 8.00 38.79 12.58
CA ARG A 61 6.94 38.27 11.71
C ARG A 61 7.48 37.35 10.62
N TYR A 62 8.56 37.72 9.94
CA TYR A 62 9.12 36.90 8.86
C TYR A 62 9.61 35.53 9.37
N PHE A 63 10.33 35.55 10.50
CA PHE A 63 10.79 34.34 11.17
C PHE A 63 9.64 33.44 11.62
N LEU A 64 8.58 34.00 12.22
CA LEU A 64 7.44 33.23 12.69
C LEU A 64 6.67 32.55 11.54
N ILE A 65 6.49 33.23 10.41
CA ILE A 65 5.81 32.65 9.23
C ILE A 65 6.55 31.42 8.73
N GLU A 66 7.87 31.51 8.67
CA GLU A 66 8.71 30.44 8.17
C GLU A 66 8.76 29.27 9.13
N LEU A 67 8.84 29.55 10.44
CA LEU A 67 8.76 28.53 11.47
C LEU A 67 7.43 27.76 11.35
N CYS A 68 6.29 28.45 11.21
CA CYS A 68 5.00 27.80 11.07
C CYS A 68 4.87 26.93 9.82
N LEU A 69 5.43 27.38 8.68
CA LEU A 69 5.46 26.59 7.45
C LEU A 69 6.32 25.34 7.61
N VAL A 70 7.50 25.46 8.22
CA VAL A 70 8.36 24.30 8.52
C VAL A 70 7.66 23.35 9.47
N SER A 71 7.05 23.84 10.55
CA SER A 71 6.28 23.02 11.50
C SER A 71 5.15 22.26 10.82
N LEU A 72 4.42 22.90 9.90
CA LEU A 72 3.31 22.26 9.19
C LEU A 72 3.78 21.17 8.23
N VAL A 73 4.85 21.42 7.45
CA VAL A 73 5.41 20.40 6.56
C VAL A 73 5.98 19.22 7.37
N SER A 74 6.64 19.49 8.49
CA SER A 74 7.11 18.45 9.42
C SER A 74 5.95 17.63 9.99
N LEU A 75 4.83 18.28 10.33
CA LEU A 75 3.62 17.58 10.77
C LEU A 75 3.05 16.68 9.66
N TYR A 76 2.99 17.15 8.42
CA TYR A 76 2.56 16.33 7.29
C TYR A 76 3.47 15.14 7.07
N TYR A 77 4.78 15.32 7.20
CA TYR A 77 5.75 14.24 7.10
C TYR A 77 5.55 13.21 8.22
N TYR A 78 5.30 13.66 9.45
CA TYR A 78 5.03 12.78 10.59
C TYR A 78 3.75 11.94 10.39
N ILE A 79 2.69 12.53 9.82
CA ILE A 79 1.40 11.84 9.63
C ILE A 79 1.40 10.93 8.39
N LEU A 80 1.90 11.42 7.26
CA LEU A 80 1.76 10.77 5.94
C LEU A 80 3.00 9.99 5.51
N GLY A 81 4.14 10.19 6.19
CA GLY A 81 5.44 9.68 5.78
C GLY A 81 5.90 10.22 4.41
N TRP A 82 7.02 9.68 3.92
CA TRP A 82 7.47 9.97 2.56
C TRP A 82 6.63 9.21 1.53
N SER A 83 5.54 9.82 1.09
CA SER A 83 4.54 9.18 0.22
C SER A 83 4.04 10.12 -0.88
N ARG A 84 3.45 9.58 -1.95
CA ARG A 84 2.78 10.39 -2.99
C ARG A 84 1.74 11.38 -2.42
N PRO A 85 0.86 11.00 -1.47
CA PRO A 85 -0.07 11.95 -0.88
C PRO A 85 0.61 13.07 -0.08
N PHE A 86 1.76 12.82 0.56
CA PHE A 86 2.54 13.88 1.23
C PHE A 86 2.90 15.02 0.27
N VAL A 87 3.41 14.69 -0.92
CA VAL A 87 3.75 15.69 -1.95
C VAL A 87 2.49 16.45 -2.40
N GLY A 88 1.39 15.74 -2.64
CA GLY A 88 0.12 16.36 -3.06
C GLY A 88 -0.43 17.34 -2.02
N VAL A 89 -0.43 16.97 -0.74
CA VAL A 89 -0.88 17.82 0.36
C VAL A 89 -0.01 19.07 0.50
N CYS A 90 1.31 18.94 0.43
CA CYS A 90 2.24 20.08 0.45
C CYS A 90 1.94 21.07 -0.69
N LEU A 91 1.72 20.57 -1.92
CA LEU A 91 1.41 21.41 -3.08
C LEU A 91 0.06 22.12 -2.94
N ILE A 92 -0.99 21.41 -2.51
CA ILE A 92 -2.32 21.98 -2.31
C ILE A 92 -2.28 23.08 -1.24
N THR A 93 -1.64 22.82 -0.11
CA THR A 93 -1.46 23.81 0.96
C THR A 93 -0.72 25.05 0.45
N TRP A 94 0.35 24.86 -0.33
CA TRP A 94 1.09 25.96 -0.93
C TRP A 94 0.24 26.81 -1.89
N LEU A 95 -0.56 26.17 -2.75
CA LEU A 95 -1.49 26.87 -3.66
C LEU A 95 -2.58 27.65 -2.91
N ILE A 96 -3.17 27.06 -1.86
CA ILE A 96 -4.19 27.72 -1.03
C ILE A 96 -3.60 28.97 -0.36
N MET A 97 -2.39 28.88 0.18
CA MET A 97 -1.71 30.03 0.78
C MET A 97 -1.38 31.11 -0.25
N LEU A 98 -0.97 30.74 -1.46
CA LEU A 98 -0.70 31.70 -2.54
C LEU A 98 -1.99 32.44 -2.96
N ILE A 99 -3.07 31.70 -3.20
CA ILE A 99 -4.36 32.26 -3.65
C ILE A 99 -4.96 33.15 -2.57
N SER A 100 -5.04 32.65 -1.33
CA SER A 100 -5.54 33.45 -0.20
C SER A 100 -4.68 34.71 -0.01
N GLY A 101 -3.36 34.56 -0.15
CA GLY A 101 -2.36 35.62 -0.27
C GLY A 101 -2.74 36.76 -1.18
N ILE A 102 -2.89 36.42 -2.47
CA ILE A 102 -3.21 37.36 -3.54
C ILE A 102 -4.56 38.04 -3.30
N LEU A 103 -5.58 37.28 -2.88
CA LEU A 103 -6.92 37.83 -2.63
C LEU A 103 -6.91 38.86 -1.51
N LEU A 104 -6.18 38.60 -0.43
CA LEU A 104 -6.03 39.54 0.67
C LEU A 104 -5.27 40.80 0.22
N GLN A 105 -4.15 40.61 -0.48
CA GLN A 105 -3.34 41.73 -0.94
C GLN A 105 -4.16 42.66 -1.86
N ARG A 106 -4.99 42.10 -2.73
CA ARG A 106 -5.96 42.87 -3.54
C ARG A 106 -6.96 43.65 -2.69
N ARG A 107 -7.46 43.10 -1.58
CA ARG A 107 -8.38 43.83 -0.67
C ARG A 107 -7.69 44.97 0.08
N ILE A 108 -6.42 44.79 0.44
CA ILE A 108 -5.58 45.83 1.05
C ILE A 108 -5.34 46.94 0.03
N ASP A 109 -4.90 46.59 -1.19
CA ASP A 109 -4.61 47.55 -2.26
C ASP A 109 -5.88 48.31 -2.69
N ALA A 110 -7.06 47.68 -2.64
CA ALA A 110 -8.36 48.32 -2.87
C ALA A 110 -8.83 49.25 -1.72
N GLY A 111 -8.06 49.37 -0.63
CA GLY A 111 -8.38 50.24 0.50
C GLY A 111 -9.55 49.77 1.38
N ILE A 112 -10.08 48.57 1.14
CA ILE A 112 -11.17 47.96 1.93
C ILE A 112 -10.66 47.63 3.35
N LEU A 113 -9.41 47.21 3.46
CA LEU A 113 -8.72 46.94 4.73
C LEU A 113 -7.67 48.02 4.98
N LYS A 114 -7.96 48.95 5.90
CA LYS A 114 -6.99 49.97 6.33
C LYS A 114 -6.03 49.37 7.36
N LEU A 115 -4.90 48.86 6.87
CA LEU A 115 -3.82 48.42 7.74
C LEU A 115 -2.94 49.60 8.16
N LYS A 116 -2.36 49.51 9.36
CA LYS A 116 -1.38 50.50 9.86
C LYS A 116 -0.18 50.55 8.89
N GLN A 117 0.20 51.74 8.43
CA GLN A 117 1.33 51.95 7.51
C GLN A 117 2.58 51.19 8.00
N GLY A 118 3.23 50.44 7.10
CA GLY A 118 4.40 49.60 7.40
C GLY A 118 4.11 48.10 7.59
N SER A 119 2.85 47.66 7.47
CA SER A 119 2.46 46.25 7.61
C SER A 119 2.18 45.53 6.28
N GLY A 120 2.63 46.09 5.15
CA GLY A 120 2.35 45.68 3.77
C GLY A 120 2.61 44.22 3.42
N GLY A 121 1.70 43.35 3.82
CA GLY A 121 1.69 41.92 3.53
C GLY A 121 0.65 41.20 4.40
N PHE A 122 0.51 39.89 4.21
CA PHE A 122 -0.43 39.00 4.90
C PHE A 122 -0.37 39.10 6.43
N THR A 123 -1.43 39.52 7.12
CA THR A 123 -1.33 39.69 8.58
C THR A 123 -0.95 38.35 9.21
N PHE A 124 -0.03 38.37 10.18
CA PHE A 124 0.44 37.16 10.85
C PHE A 124 -0.73 36.30 11.35
N ILE A 125 -1.80 36.97 11.79
CA ILE A 125 -3.06 36.38 12.23
C ILE A 125 -3.75 35.60 11.10
N GLU A 126 -3.83 36.15 9.90
CA GLU A 126 -4.46 35.45 8.77
C GLU A 126 -3.64 34.23 8.34
N ILE A 127 -2.30 34.27 8.42
CA ILE A 127 -1.46 33.08 8.16
C ILE A 127 -1.80 32.01 9.20
N MET A 128 -1.84 32.39 10.47
CA MET A 128 -2.23 31.46 11.53
C MET A 128 -3.62 30.88 11.32
N LEU A 129 -4.58 31.70 10.92
CA LEU A 129 -5.96 31.26 10.72
C LEU A 129 -6.10 30.35 9.50
N THR A 130 -5.46 30.68 8.38
CA THR A 130 -5.41 29.79 7.21
C THR A 130 -4.68 28.49 7.51
N MET A 131 -3.56 28.52 8.24
CA MET A 131 -2.83 27.33 8.65
C MET A 131 -3.66 26.43 9.58
N ILE A 132 -4.44 27.02 10.50
CA ILE A 132 -5.37 26.28 11.36
C ILE A 132 -6.48 25.62 10.55
N ILE A 133 -7.10 26.35 9.62
CA ILE A 133 -8.16 25.81 8.74
C ILE A 133 -7.59 24.68 7.88
N VAL A 134 -6.43 24.89 7.27
CA VAL A 134 -5.74 23.93 6.43
C VAL A 134 -5.37 22.68 7.23
N ALA A 135 -4.83 22.82 8.45
CA ALA A 135 -4.55 21.68 9.34
C ALA A 135 -5.84 20.96 9.78
N ALA A 136 -6.89 21.69 10.14
CA ALA A 136 -8.18 21.15 10.55
C ALA A 136 -8.89 20.38 9.44
N VAL A 137 -8.67 20.75 8.17
CA VAL A 137 -9.15 20.00 7.01
C VAL A 137 -8.21 18.84 6.68
N ILE A 138 -6.90 19.05 6.65
CA ILE A 138 -5.96 18.02 6.19
C ILE A 138 -5.82 16.86 7.17
N ILE A 139 -5.89 17.08 8.48
CA ILE A 139 -5.77 15.99 9.47
C ILE A 139 -6.89 14.94 9.30
N PRO A 140 -8.19 15.30 9.30
CA PRO A 140 -9.26 14.31 9.12
C PRO A 140 -9.23 13.70 7.72
N PHE A 141 -8.99 14.48 6.67
CA PHE A 141 -8.93 13.95 5.30
C PHE A 141 -7.69 13.07 5.07
N GLY A 142 -6.55 13.40 5.67
CA GLY A 142 -5.34 12.59 5.66
C GLY A 142 -5.56 11.25 6.34
N ASN A 143 -6.22 11.23 7.50
CA ASN A 143 -6.61 10.00 8.19
C ASN A 143 -7.60 9.16 7.36
N ILE A 144 -8.59 9.80 6.73
CA ILE A 144 -9.52 9.11 5.82
C ILE A 144 -8.74 8.52 4.64
N PHE A 145 -7.82 9.26 4.04
CA PHE A 145 -7.05 8.81 2.89
C PHE A 145 -6.10 7.67 3.24
N ILE A 146 -5.37 7.76 4.37
CA ILE A 146 -4.54 6.65 4.88
C ILE A 146 -5.41 5.41 5.13
N SER A 147 -6.56 5.58 5.80
CA SER A 147 -7.44 4.45 6.10
C SER A 147 -8.09 3.85 4.84
N SER A 148 -8.33 4.67 3.81
CA SER A 148 -8.95 4.25 2.55
C SER A 148 -7.94 3.59 1.63
N TYR A 149 -6.73 4.17 1.50
CA TYR A 149 -5.63 3.59 0.74
C TYR A 149 -5.15 2.28 1.38
N GLY A 150 -5.01 2.25 2.70
CA GLY A 150 -4.70 1.04 3.44
C GLY A 150 -5.76 -0.05 3.26
N ARG A 151 -7.05 0.31 3.27
CA ARG A 151 -8.15 -0.62 2.94
C ARG A 151 -8.12 -1.07 1.49
N ALA A 152 -7.82 -0.19 0.54
CA ALA A 152 -7.77 -0.52 -0.88
C ALA A 152 -6.67 -1.55 -1.18
N ILE A 153 -5.49 -1.41 -0.57
CA ILE A 153 -4.42 -2.39 -0.72
C ILE A 153 -4.81 -3.73 -0.09
N LYS A 154 -5.33 -3.73 1.15
CA LYS A 154 -5.82 -4.96 1.80
C LYS A 154 -6.90 -5.66 0.97
N ASN A 155 -7.81 -4.89 0.37
CA ASN A 155 -8.85 -5.42 -0.48
C ASN A 155 -8.31 -5.98 -1.80
N LYS A 156 -7.20 -5.44 -2.33
CA LYS A 156 -6.54 -6.00 -3.53
C LYS A 156 -6.09 -7.44 -3.28
N ASP A 157 -5.35 -7.68 -2.20
CA ASP A 157 -4.84 -9.02 -1.87
C ASP A 157 -5.98 -10.00 -1.58
N TYR A 158 -6.99 -9.53 -0.85
CA TYR A 158 -8.21 -10.30 -0.59
C TYR A 158 -8.95 -10.67 -1.88
N PHE A 159 -9.15 -9.72 -2.79
CA PHE A 159 -9.85 -9.94 -4.05
C PHE A 159 -9.08 -10.89 -4.97
N MET A 160 -7.75 -10.74 -5.05
CA MET A 160 -6.89 -11.68 -5.77
C MET A 160 -7.00 -13.10 -5.21
N GLY A 161 -6.96 -13.24 -3.88
CA GLY A 161 -7.11 -14.54 -3.22
C GLY A 161 -8.48 -15.15 -3.46
N TRP A 162 -9.54 -14.36 -3.40
CA TRP A 162 -10.90 -14.83 -3.65
C TRP A 162 -11.10 -15.29 -5.10
N ASN A 163 -10.61 -14.52 -6.08
CA ASN A 163 -10.66 -14.92 -7.49
C ASN A 163 -9.91 -16.23 -7.73
N LEU A 164 -8.81 -16.46 -7.00
CA LEU A 164 -8.02 -17.68 -7.10
C LEU A 164 -8.78 -18.90 -6.52
N VAL A 165 -9.56 -18.70 -5.44
CA VAL A 165 -10.48 -19.71 -4.90
C VAL A 165 -11.57 -20.05 -5.91
N GLU A 166 -12.25 -19.02 -6.41
CA GLU A 166 -13.42 -19.16 -7.28
C GLU A 166 -13.05 -19.80 -8.62
N SER A 167 -12.02 -19.29 -9.29
CA SER A 167 -11.52 -19.87 -10.55
C SER A 167 -11.14 -21.34 -10.41
N LYS A 168 -10.45 -21.72 -9.32
CA LYS A 168 -10.06 -23.11 -9.09
C LYS A 168 -11.26 -24.00 -8.81
N LEU A 169 -12.24 -23.51 -8.07
CA LEU A 169 -13.48 -24.25 -7.85
C LEU A 169 -14.26 -24.48 -9.15
N GLU A 170 -14.35 -23.47 -10.02
CA GLU A 170 -14.97 -23.62 -11.33
C GLU A 170 -14.21 -24.62 -12.21
N GLU A 171 -12.87 -24.58 -12.21
CA GLU A 171 -12.03 -25.57 -12.90
C GLU A 171 -12.35 -26.99 -12.40
N LEU A 172 -12.36 -27.20 -11.08
CA LEU A 172 -12.62 -28.50 -10.46
C LEU A 172 -14.05 -29.00 -10.68
N LYS A 173 -15.04 -28.11 -10.90
CA LYS A 173 -16.41 -28.52 -11.30
C LYS A 173 -16.42 -29.22 -12.65
N LEU A 174 -15.54 -28.82 -13.58
CA LEU A 174 -15.45 -29.40 -14.93
C LEU A 174 -14.70 -30.73 -14.94
N VAL A 175 -13.89 -31.00 -13.91
CA VAL A 175 -13.13 -32.25 -13.80
C VAL A 175 -14.07 -33.45 -13.53
N PRO A 176 -13.92 -34.57 -14.27
CA PRO A 176 -14.63 -35.82 -14.00
C PRO A 176 -14.41 -36.33 -12.58
N PHE A 177 -15.47 -36.88 -11.95
CA PHE A 177 -15.41 -37.30 -10.54
C PHE A 177 -14.25 -38.27 -10.23
N ASN A 178 -13.98 -39.21 -11.13
CA ASN A 178 -12.92 -40.21 -10.99
C ASN A 178 -11.48 -39.65 -11.06
N LYS A 179 -11.33 -38.38 -11.47
CA LYS A 179 -10.04 -37.67 -11.54
C LYS A 179 -9.84 -36.68 -10.40
N LEU A 180 -10.86 -36.42 -9.58
CA LEU A 180 -10.75 -35.52 -8.44
C LEU A 180 -9.82 -36.12 -7.39
N GLU A 181 -8.78 -35.38 -7.05
CA GLU A 181 -7.74 -35.81 -6.11
C GLU A 181 -7.22 -34.61 -5.33
N SER A 182 -6.77 -34.81 -4.09
CA SER A 182 -6.15 -33.70 -3.33
C SER A 182 -4.76 -33.38 -3.90
N ASP A 183 -4.29 -32.14 -3.71
CA ASP A 183 -2.93 -31.77 -4.11
C ASP A 183 -1.89 -32.57 -3.33
N TYR A 184 -2.19 -32.97 -2.09
CA TYR A 184 -1.33 -33.82 -1.27
C TYR A 184 -1.17 -35.22 -1.85
N ASP A 185 -2.28 -35.87 -2.22
CA ASP A 185 -2.25 -37.20 -2.82
C ASP A 185 -1.50 -37.17 -4.17
N LEU A 186 -1.75 -36.12 -4.96
CA LEU A 186 -1.04 -35.90 -6.22
C LEU A 186 0.46 -35.72 -5.99
N TYR A 187 0.84 -34.91 -5.00
CA TYR A 187 2.23 -34.68 -4.61
C TYR A 187 2.94 -35.97 -4.19
N ILE A 188 2.34 -36.77 -3.29
CA ILE A 188 2.91 -38.05 -2.84
C ILE A 188 3.08 -39.03 -3.99
N LYS A 189 2.12 -39.12 -4.92
CA LYS A 189 2.22 -39.99 -6.09
C LYS A 189 3.40 -39.65 -6.99
N THR A 190 3.77 -38.38 -7.06
CA THR A 190 4.93 -37.92 -7.84
C THR A 190 6.27 -38.14 -7.17
N ASP A 191 6.30 -38.20 -5.85
CA ASP A 191 7.52 -38.33 -5.06
C ASP A 191 7.80 -39.78 -4.65
N ARG A 192 8.04 -40.66 -5.64
CA ARG A 192 8.38 -42.07 -5.38
C ARG A 192 9.74 -42.17 -4.67
N LYS A 193 9.81 -43.10 -3.70
CA LYS A 193 10.98 -43.35 -2.84
C LYS A 193 12.26 -43.73 -3.62
N ASP A 194 12.12 -44.18 -4.86
CA ASP A 194 13.23 -44.69 -5.69
C ASP A 194 13.89 -43.62 -6.57
N ASP A 195 13.33 -42.41 -6.64
CA ASP A 195 13.97 -41.29 -7.34
C ASP A 195 15.08 -40.73 -6.44
N ASN A 196 16.23 -41.43 -6.39
CA ASN A 196 17.46 -41.06 -5.68
C ASN A 196 18.06 -39.74 -6.20
N ILE A 197 17.37 -38.62 -5.98
CA ILE A 197 17.85 -37.27 -6.26
C ILE A 197 18.18 -36.62 -4.91
N PHE A 198 19.35 -37.03 -4.42
CA PHE A 198 20.18 -36.54 -3.31
C PHE A 198 19.72 -35.33 -2.47
N VAL A 199 19.68 -35.57 -1.15
CA VAL A 199 20.32 -34.83 -0.04
C VAL A 199 20.73 -33.37 -0.36
N ASP A 200 19.77 -32.45 -0.32
CA ASP A 200 20.02 -31.01 -0.09
C ASP A 200 19.24 -30.62 1.17
N GLU A 201 19.74 -29.72 2.00
CA GLU A 201 19.00 -29.17 3.15
C GLU A 201 17.68 -28.53 2.69
N ARG A 202 17.61 -28.03 1.45
CA ARG A 202 16.36 -27.56 0.83
C ARG A 202 15.34 -28.67 0.55
N LEU A 203 15.75 -29.94 0.48
CA LEU A 203 14.88 -31.12 0.35
C LEU A 203 14.27 -31.56 1.70
N SER A 204 14.78 -31.09 2.85
CA SER A 204 14.23 -31.42 4.18
C SER A 204 12.76 -31.00 4.33
N VAL A 205 12.43 -29.80 3.85
CA VAL A 205 11.06 -29.28 3.86
C VAL A 205 10.15 -30.16 2.98
N TYR A 206 10.67 -30.75 1.90
CA TYR A 206 9.89 -31.62 1.01
C TYR A 206 9.67 -33.01 1.60
N SER A 207 10.65 -33.54 2.33
CA SER A 207 10.47 -34.77 3.12
C SER A 207 9.48 -34.56 4.25
N GLU A 208 9.52 -33.41 4.94
CA GLU A 208 8.53 -33.08 5.98
C GLU A 208 7.11 -33.00 5.39
N MET A 209 6.94 -32.30 4.26
CA MET A 209 5.66 -32.21 3.55
C MET A 209 5.15 -33.55 3.03
N ARG A 210 6.02 -34.57 2.90
CA ARG A 210 5.64 -35.91 2.49
C ARG A 210 5.16 -36.76 3.66
N GLU A 211 5.74 -36.56 4.83
CA GLU A 211 5.42 -37.32 6.04
C GLU A 211 4.21 -36.76 6.77
N ASP A 212 3.95 -35.45 6.64
CA ASP A 212 2.90 -34.75 7.36
C ASP A 212 2.01 -33.90 6.42
N GLU A 213 0.73 -34.28 6.34
CA GLU A 213 -0.29 -33.60 5.54
C GLU A 213 -0.54 -32.15 6.01
N GLU A 214 -0.44 -31.86 7.31
CA GLU A 214 -0.61 -30.50 7.82
C GLU A 214 0.54 -29.60 7.40
N ILE A 215 1.79 -30.12 7.46
CA ILE A 215 2.97 -29.38 7.00
C ILE A 215 2.87 -29.11 5.50
N PHE A 216 2.36 -30.06 4.71
CA PHE A 216 2.07 -29.85 3.30
C PHE A 216 1.13 -28.66 3.09
N TYR A 217 -0.05 -28.63 3.72
CA TYR A 217 -0.99 -27.51 3.54
C TYR A 217 -0.47 -26.18 4.08
N GLN A 218 0.50 -26.20 5.00
CA GLN A 218 1.14 -24.99 5.51
C GLN A 218 2.22 -24.45 4.57
N LYS A 219 2.94 -25.30 3.83
CA LYS A 219 4.14 -24.90 3.08
C LYS A 219 3.97 -24.99 1.56
N PHE A 220 3.18 -25.93 1.05
CA PHE A 220 2.94 -26.12 -0.37
C PHE A 220 2.05 -25.03 -0.98
N SER A 221 2.20 -24.82 -2.29
CA SER A 221 1.36 -23.92 -3.08
C SER A 221 1.39 -24.33 -4.55
N ASP A 222 0.22 -24.38 -5.18
CA ASP A 222 0.10 -24.48 -6.65
C ASP A 222 0.13 -23.10 -7.35
N VAL A 223 0.35 -22.00 -6.61
CA VAL A 223 0.48 -20.64 -7.17
C VAL A 223 1.95 -20.34 -7.45
N TYR A 224 2.39 -20.62 -8.67
CA TYR A 224 3.78 -20.36 -9.07
C TYR A 224 3.93 -18.99 -9.73
N THR A 225 4.94 -18.26 -9.27
CA THR A 225 5.36 -16.96 -9.83
C THR A 225 6.84 -16.99 -10.16
N THR A 226 7.34 -16.01 -10.92
CA THR A 226 8.79 -15.91 -11.23
C THR A 226 9.67 -15.68 -9.99
N GLU A 227 9.09 -15.27 -8.85
CA GLU A 227 9.81 -14.98 -7.61
C GLU A 227 9.64 -16.07 -6.53
N ASN A 228 8.59 -16.90 -6.62
CA ASN A 228 8.21 -17.90 -5.61
C ASN A 228 8.31 -19.33 -6.17
N GLN A 229 9.45 -19.68 -6.77
CA GLN A 229 9.63 -21.00 -7.37
C GLN A 229 10.12 -21.99 -6.31
N LEU A 230 9.35 -23.08 -6.11
CA LEU A 230 9.90 -24.31 -5.52
C LEU A 230 11.12 -24.76 -6.35
N PRO A 231 12.03 -25.60 -5.81
CA PRO A 231 13.11 -26.22 -6.55
C PRO A 231 12.58 -26.80 -7.87
N GLU A 232 13.33 -26.58 -8.93
CA GLU A 232 12.91 -26.81 -10.30
C GLU A 232 12.41 -28.25 -10.53
N VAL A 233 12.97 -29.22 -9.80
CA VAL A 233 12.67 -30.66 -9.95
C VAL A 233 11.31 -31.07 -9.36
N PRO A 234 11.02 -30.90 -8.04
CA PRO A 234 9.68 -31.14 -7.48
C PRO A 234 8.57 -30.40 -8.23
N HIS A 235 8.82 -29.14 -8.59
CA HIS A 235 7.88 -28.33 -9.36
C HIS A 235 7.54 -28.96 -10.71
N LYS A 236 8.54 -29.31 -11.52
CA LYS A 236 8.33 -29.93 -12.84
C LYS A 236 7.60 -31.27 -12.73
N LYS A 237 7.86 -32.06 -11.67
CA LYS A 237 7.17 -33.33 -11.42
C LYS A 237 5.68 -33.10 -11.11
N PHE A 238 5.38 -32.16 -10.21
CA PHE A 238 4.01 -31.81 -9.85
C PHE A 238 3.22 -31.30 -11.05
N VAL A 239 3.77 -30.35 -11.82
CA VAL A 239 3.12 -29.80 -13.03
C VAL A 239 2.77 -30.92 -14.02
N ARG A 240 3.69 -31.84 -14.31
CA ARG A 240 3.43 -32.97 -15.21
C ARG A 240 2.33 -33.89 -14.69
N ALA A 241 2.29 -34.14 -13.39
CA ALA A 241 1.28 -34.99 -12.80
C ALA A 241 -0.09 -34.31 -12.77
N TYR A 242 -0.13 -33.01 -12.49
CA TYR A 242 -1.32 -32.18 -12.59
C TYR A 242 -1.93 -32.27 -13.99
N GLU A 243 -1.14 -31.98 -15.02
CA GLU A 243 -1.58 -32.03 -16.42
C GLU A 243 -2.05 -33.43 -16.81
N LYS A 244 -1.37 -34.49 -16.34
CA LYS A 244 -1.76 -35.87 -16.59
C LYS A 244 -3.06 -36.27 -15.90
N GLN A 245 -3.25 -35.85 -14.65
CA GLN A 245 -4.42 -36.17 -13.84
C GLN A 245 -5.66 -35.46 -14.40
N TYR A 246 -5.58 -34.13 -14.53
CA TYR A 246 -6.71 -33.29 -14.88
C TYR A 246 -6.92 -33.15 -16.39
N GLY A 247 -5.87 -33.31 -17.21
CA GLY A 247 -5.92 -33.05 -18.65
C GLY A 247 -6.01 -31.56 -18.97
N LEU A 248 -5.60 -30.69 -18.03
CA LEU A 248 -5.65 -29.24 -18.12
C LEU A 248 -4.23 -28.67 -18.02
N PRO A 249 -3.90 -27.61 -18.78
CA PRO A 249 -2.60 -26.96 -18.67
C PRO A 249 -2.44 -26.32 -17.30
N PHE A 250 -1.22 -26.33 -16.78
CA PHE A 250 -0.91 -25.68 -15.53
C PHE A 250 -0.77 -24.16 -15.70
N GLU A 251 -1.49 -23.36 -14.88
CA GLU A 251 -1.48 -21.90 -14.99
C GLU A 251 -0.31 -21.27 -14.21
N PHE A 252 0.33 -20.27 -14.82
CA PHE A 252 1.37 -19.45 -14.18
C PHE A 252 0.82 -18.08 -13.83
N HIS A 253 1.16 -17.59 -12.64
CA HIS A 253 0.67 -16.31 -12.15
C HIS A 253 1.75 -15.21 -12.21
N SER A 254 1.29 -13.97 -12.31
CA SER A 254 2.15 -12.79 -12.27
C SER A 254 2.80 -12.61 -10.89
N ARG A 255 3.82 -11.74 -10.80
CA ARG A 255 4.52 -11.43 -9.54
C ARG A 255 3.61 -10.92 -8.42
N ASP A 256 2.44 -10.37 -8.77
CA ASP A 256 1.46 -9.90 -7.79
C ASP A 256 0.94 -11.04 -6.88
N TYR A 257 1.00 -12.28 -7.33
CA TYR A 257 0.52 -13.46 -6.60
C TYR A 257 1.55 -14.08 -5.64
N ARG A 258 2.75 -13.49 -5.50
CA ARG A 258 3.86 -14.11 -4.76
C ARG A 258 3.57 -14.42 -3.28
N TYR A 259 2.63 -13.69 -2.68
CA TYR A 259 2.22 -13.86 -1.28
C TYR A 259 0.99 -14.76 -1.10
N LEU A 260 0.44 -15.27 -2.20
CA LEU A 260 -0.74 -16.10 -2.20
C LEU A 260 -0.30 -17.55 -2.38
N ARG A 261 -0.90 -18.43 -1.57
CA ARG A 261 -0.71 -19.86 -1.67
C ARG A 261 -2.04 -20.54 -1.80
N ARG A 262 -2.17 -21.51 -2.70
CA ARG A 262 -3.40 -22.27 -2.89
C ARG A 262 -3.13 -23.75 -2.82
N VAL A 263 -4.07 -24.45 -2.21
CA VAL A 263 -4.09 -25.91 -2.08
C VAL A 263 -5.51 -26.42 -2.22
N VAL A 264 -5.64 -27.57 -2.87
CA VAL A 264 -6.89 -28.30 -3.05
C VAL A 264 -6.92 -29.50 -2.13
N LYS A 265 -7.95 -29.59 -1.30
CA LYS A 265 -8.23 -30.72 -0.41
C LYS A 265 -9.48 -31.46 -0.90
N VAL A 266 -9.41 -32.78 -0.98
CA VAL A 266 -10.55 -33.63 -1.36
C VAL A 266 -10.76 -34.66 -0.26
N GLU A 267 -11.91 -34.61 0.39
CA GLU A 267 -12.22 -35.48 1.53
C GLU A 267 -13.51 -36.27 1.28
N PRO A 268 -13.55 -37.58 1.58
CA PRO A 268 -14.79 -38.33 1.53
C PRO A 268 -15.74 -37.84 2.64
N VAL A 269 -17.00 -37.60 2.28
CA VAL A 269 -18.02 -37.23 3.27
C VAL A 269 -18.46 -38.51 3.98
N LYS A 270 -18.06 -38.66 5.25
CA LYS A 270 -18.56 -39.73 6.11
C LYS A 270 -20.00 -39.41 6.49
N ILE A 271 -20.96 -40.15 5.94
CA ILE A 271 -22.35 -40.11 6.41
C ILE A 271 -22.39 -40.95 7.70
N GLU A 272 -22.49 -40.31 8.86
CA GLU A 272 -22.79 -41.02 10.11
C GLU A 272 -24.18 -41.65 10.01
N ARG A 273 -24.23 -42.99 9.89
CA ARG A 273 -25.51 -43.72 9.90
C ARG A 273 -26.01 -43.82 11.32
N ASN A 274 -27.27 -43.46 11.53
CA ASN A 274 -27.94 -43.64 12.83
C ASN A 274 -28.04 -45.14 13.17
N PRO A 275 -27.40 -45.63 14.24
CA PRO A 275 -27.36 -47.06 14.57
C PRO A 275 -28.72 -47.65 14.95
N LYS A 276 -29.77 -46.83 15.21
CA LYS A 276 -31.13 -47.32 15.46
C LYS A 276 -31.84 -47.89 14.22
N PHE A 277 -31.38 -47.57 13.01
CA PHE A 277 -32.09 -47.87 11.77
C PHE A 277 -31.33 -48.80 10.81
N PHE A 278 -30.09 -49.20 11.12
CA PHE A 278 -29.24 -49.94 10.19
C PHE A 278 -28.43 -51.04 10.90
N ASN A 279 -28.60 -52.29 10.47
CA ASN A 279 -27.96 -53.46 11.08
C ASN A 279 -26.55 -53.68 10.51
N LYS A 280 -25.59 -54.06 11.36
CA LYS A 280 -24.13 -54.01 11.11
C LYS A 280 -23.59 -55.04 10.11
N ASP A 281 -24.35 -56.10 9.81
CA ASP A 281 -23.76 -57.32 9.25
C ASP A 281 -23.91 -57.47 7.73
N GLU A 282 -24.47 -56.46 7.02
CA GLU A 282 -24.95 -56.70 5.65
C GLU A 282 -24.08 -56.16 4.50
N TYR A 283 -23.04 -55.34 4.65
CA TYR A 283 -22.27 -54.89 3.46
C TYR A 283 -20.78 -54.61 3.66
N GLY A 284 -20.00 -55.03 2.65
CA GLY A 284 -18.64 -54.58 2.34
C GLY A 284 -18.56 -53.10 1.95
N GLU A 285 -17.34 -52.63 1.64
CA GLU A 285 -17.00 -51.21 1.41
C GLU A 285 -18.04 -50.47 0.55
N LEU A 286 -18.72 -49.51 1.16
CA LEU A 286 -19.61 -48.58 0.46
C LEU A 286 -18.79 -47.79 -0.58
N PRO A 287 -19.21 -47.69 -1.85
CA PRO A 287 -18.53 -46.80 -2.79
C PRO A 287 -18.65 -45.35 -2.26
N PRO A 288 -17.58 -44.54 -2.27
CA PRO A 288 -17.64 -43.17 -1.80
C PRO A 288 -18.46 -42.35 -2.81
N SER A 289 -19.75 -42.19 -2.54
CA SER A 289 -20.65 -41.52 -3.46
C SER A 289 -20.68 -40.01 -3.29
N LEU A 290 -20.00 -39.44 -2.28
CA LEU A 290 -19.92 -37.99 -2.03
C LEU A 290 -18.54 -37.58 -1.49
N VAL A 291 -17.90 -36.63 -2.16
CA VAL A 291 -16.65 -35.99 -1.72
C VAL A 291 -16.86 -34.49 -1.53
N LYS A 292 -16.19 -33.93 -0.52
CA LYS A 292 -16.08 -32.49 -0.29
C LYS A 292 -14.76 -32.03 -0.89
N VAL A 293 -14.83 -31.17 -1.91
CA VAL A 293 -13.67 -30.54 -2.53
C VAL A 293 -13.55 -29.14 -1.94
N THR A 294 -12.44 -28.85 -1.28
CA THR A 294 -12.17 -27.56 -0.63
C THR A 294 -10.96 -26.92 -1.27
N VAL A 295 -11.13 -25.70 -1.79
CA VAL A 295 -10.01 -24.87 -2.21
C VAL A 295 -9.67 -23.91 -1.09
N ILE A 296 -8.41 -23.95 -0.68
CA ILE A 296 -7.88 -23.13 0.41
C ILE A 296 -6.86 -22.18 -0.21
N VAL A 297 -6.99 -20.89 0.08
CA VAL A 297 -6.02 -19.86 -0.29
C VAL A 297 -5.51 -19.15 0.95
N THR A 298 -4.22 -19.28 1.21
CA THR A 298 -3.53 -18.59 2.30
C THR A 298 -2.87 -17.34 1.74
N ILE A 299 -3.27 -16.17 2.24
CA ILE A 299 -2.67 -14.88 1.92
C ILE A 299 -1.68 -14.55 3.03
N ASP A 300 -0.40 -14.43 2.70
CA ASP A 300 0.68 -14.06 3.61
C ASP A 300 1.45 -12.86 3.06
N SER A 301 0.73 -11.73 2.96
CA SER A 301 1.26 -10.47 2.45
C SER A 301 1.61 -9.53 3.61
N PRO A 302 2.51 -8.54 3.39
CA PRO A 302 2.81 -7.52 4.41
C PRO A 302 1.58 -6.73 4.88
N THR A 303 0.52 -6.72 4.07
CA THR A 303 -0.70 -5.93 4.24
C THR A 303 -1.86 -6.73 4.81
N LEU A 304 -1.91 -8.03 4.53
CA LEU A 304 -2.99 -8.95 4.90
C LEU A 304 -2.44 -10.35 5.14
N ASN A 305 -2.68 -10.89 6.34
CA ASN A 305 -2.48 -12.29 6.66
C ASN A 305 -3.86 -12.91 6.95
N ARG A 306 -4.36 -13.75 6.04
CA ARG A 306 -5.69 -14.36 6.14
C ARG A 306 -5.78 -15.64 5.31
N LYS A 307 -6.53 -16.62 5.82
CA LYS A 307 -6.93 -17.83 5.09
C LYS A 307 -8.34 -17.65 4.50
N LEU A 308 -8.50 -17.97 3.23
CA LEU A 308 -9.76 -18.05 2.51
C LEU A 308 -10.03 -19.50 2.17
N GLU A 309 -11.27 -19.94 2.31
CA GLU A 309 -11.67 -21.30 1.96
C GLU A 309 -13.06 -21.30 1.37
N ALA A 310 -13.26 -22.12 0.35
CA ALA A 310 -14.58 -22.42 -0.17
C ALA A 310 -14.62 -23.89 -0.59
N SER A 311 -15.79 -24.51 -0.40
CA SER A 311 -15.98 -25.93 -0.66
C SER A 311 -17.17 -26.16 -1.58
N ILE A 312 -17.05 -27.20 -2.40
CA ILE A 312 -18.16 -27.77 -3.17
C ILE A 312 -18.28 -29.25 -2.82
N TYR A 313 -19.48 -29.79 -2.99
CA TYR A 313 -19.74 -31.22 -2.86
C TYR A 313 -19.89 -31.83 -4.25
N ARG A 314 -19.24 -32.96 -4.48
CA ARG A 314 -19.30 -33.71 -5.74
C ARG A 314 -19.71 -35.14 -5.44
N ALA A 315 -20.66 -35.65 -6.21
CA ALA A 315 -21.10 -37.03 -6.14
C ALA A 315 -20.64 -37.82 -7.37
N ARG A 316 -20.50 -39.13 -7.19
CA ARG A 316 -20.10 -40.08 -8.25
C ARG A 316 -21.22 -40.28 -9.27
#